data_AF-A0AAV6MFD0-F1
#
_entry.id   AF-A0AAV6MFD0-F1
#
_cell.length_a   1.000
_cell.length_b   1.000
_cell.length_c   1.000
_cell.angle_alpha   90.00
_cell.angle_beta   90.00
_cell.angle_gamma   90.00
#
_symmetry.space_group_name_H-M   'P 1'
#
loop_
_entity.id
_entity.type
_entity.pdbx_description
1 polymer ?
#
loop_
_entity_poly.entity_id
_entity_poly.type
_entity_poly.pdbx_seq_one_letter_code
_entity_poly.pdbx_strand_id
1 'polypeptide(L)'
;MASDQTLFHNSLLALYLIGPPTAVSLRFLQAPYGKHNRPGWGPTMSVPLAWFLMESPTLWLTLLLFPSGDNSSNYKSLLLISLFLLHYLNRTCLYPIRLLRSGTRRNSATGFPVVVALMAFGFNLLNSYLQTRSVSHYVDYDRDEWFWWRFFGGAVVFVLGMAVNIWSDGVLVKLKMAGGGYKVPTGGWFELVSCPNYLGEIVEWLGWAVMCGSWAGLGFFLYTCANLVPRARANHTWYLNKFGEDYPRDRKAVIPFLASLFVASFFSMDIMAEKPQNVAILEQLRLGIARFELVSSPVNSISPSNSVAPSFPFSMNRGRPLFAKIGPMLRAESPALRKAEHYKVQKVTGDGRCLFRALAKGMAFNKGIPLRPFEEKNDADDLRMAVKEVICDNGKERRQYEEALIAITAEEPLERYCRRIRTPNFWGGESELLVLSKLCKQPIIVYIPEHEHRMGSRSSSFIPIAEYGAEFKGGKPKKPVRLLYSGRNHYDLLV
;
A
#
# COMPACT_ATOMS: atom_id res chain seq x y z
N MET A 1 -4.50 43.55 30.74
CA MET A 1 -5.67 43.20 29.89
C MET A 1 -5.37 43.37 28.40
N ALA A 2 -5.02 44.56 27.89
CA ALA A 2 -4.76 44.76 26.45
C ALA A 2 -3.66 43.86 25.84
N SER A 3 -2.58 43.59 26.58
CA SER A 3 -1.47 42.72 26.10
C SER A 3 -1.89 41.25 25.95
N ASP A 4 -2.66 40.70 26.90
CA ASP A 4 -3.13 39.30 26.81
C ASP A 4 -4.17 39.12 25.69
N GLN A 5 -5.07 40.08 25.51
CA GLN A 5 -6.04 40.05 24.42
C GLN A 5 -5.37 40.10 23.05
N THR A 6 -4.31 40.92 22.93
CA THR A 6 -3.50 40.98 21.71
C THR A 6 -2.77 39.66 21.46
N LEU A 7 -2.20 39.05 22.50
CA LEU A 7 -1.58 37.73 22.41
C LEU A 7 -2.57 36.67 21.96
N PHE A 8 -3.76 36.61 22.58
CA PHE A 8 -4.81 35.67 22.22
C PHE A 8 -5.24 35.82 20.76
N HIS A 9 -5.46 37.05 20.29
CA HIS A 9 -5.87 37.31 18.92
C HIS A 9 -4.78 36.92 17.91
N ASN A 10 -3.52 37.25 18.19
CA ASN A 10 -2.38 36.86 17.35
C ASN A 10 -2.17 35.35 17.33
N SER A 11 -2.31 34.68 18.48
CA SER A 11 -2.25 33.22 18.58
C SER A 11 -3.40 32.56 17.80
N LEU A 12 -4.61 33.13 17.87
CA LEU A 12 -5.77 32.63 17.14
C LEU A 12 -5.56 32.80 15.64
N LEU A 13 -5.10 33.98 15.19
CA LEU A 13 -4.73 34.22 13.81
C LEU A 13 -3.66 33.23 13.33
N ALA A 14 -2.62 33.00 14.15
CA ALA A 14 -1.59 32.02 13.85
C ALA A 14 -2.18 30.61 13.65
N LEU A 15 -3.12 30.17 14.49
CA LEU A 15 -3.80 28.87 14.34
C LEU A 15 -4.51 28.73 12.98
N TYR A 16 -5.21 29.79 12.53
CA TYR A 16 -5.84 29.79 11.21
C TYR A 16 -4.82 29.83 10.07
N LEU A 17 -3.73 30.58 10.22
CA LEU A 17 -2.70 30.71 9.19
C LEU A 17 -1.85 29.45 9.02
N ILE A 18 -1.62 28.66 10.07
CA ILE A 18 -0.84 27.41 9.97
C ILE A 18 -1.62 26.27 9.31
N GLY A 19 -2.96 26.32 9.30
CA GLY A 19 -3.82 25.26 8.76
C GLY A 19 -3.61 24.98 7.26
N PRO A 20 -3.81 25.97 6.36
CA PRO A 20 -3.67 25.75 4.92
C PRO A 20 -2.27 25.28 4.49
N PRO A 21 -1.14 25.87 4.95
CA PRO A 21 0.19 25.36 4.66
C PRO A 21 0.40 23.93 5.16
N THR A 22 -0.15 23.58 6.32
CA THR A 22 -0.10 22.20 6.85
C THR A 22 -0.83 21.23 5.92
N ALA A 23 -2.06 21.57 5.48
CA ALA A 23 -2.85 20.73 4.58
C ALA A 23 -2.16 20.51 3.23
N VAL A 24 -1.60 21.58 2.65
CA VAL A 24 -0.84 21.52 1.38
C VAL A 24 0.42 20.69 1.57
N SER A 25 1.20 20.96 2.62
CA SER A 25 2.46 20.25 2.88
C SER A 25 2.22 18.76 3.06
N LEU A 26 1.21 18.36 3.83
CA LEU A 26 0.89 16.95 4.07
C LEU A 26 0.29 16.23 2.86
N ARG A 27 -0.05 16.92 1.77
CA ARG A 27 -0.39 16.29 0.49
C ARG A 27 0.86 15.73 -0.21
N PHE A 28 2.00 16.39 -0.05
CA PHE A 28 3.26 16.06 -0.75
C PHE A 28 4.30 15.41 0.18
N LEU A 29 4.36 15.84 1.43
CA LEU A 29 5.34 15.46 2.43
C LEU A 29 4.63 14.78 3.60
N GLN A 30 4.63 13.45 3.60
CA GLN A 30 4.11 12.70 4.74
C GLN A 30 5.01 12.89 5.96
N ALA A 31 4.39 13.15 7.11
CA ALA A 31 5.10 13.22 8.37
C ALA A 31 5.83 11.88 8.61
N PRO A 32 7.14 11.90 8.89
CA PRO A 32 8.05 10.75 8.80
C PRO A 32 7.94 9.82 10.03
N TYR A 33 6.73 9.39 10.39
CA TYR A 33 6.52 8.47 11.51
C TYR A 33 5.43 7.44 11.22
N GLY A 34 5.49 6.30 11.94
CA GLY A 34 4.59 5.18 11.70
C GLY A 34 4.84 4.53 10.33
N LYS A 35 3.80 4.46 9.48
CA LYS A 35 3.85 3.83 8.15
C LYS A 35 4.75 4.55 7.15
N HIS A 36 5.00 5.83 7.38
CA HIS A 36 5.74 6.73 6.50
C HIS A 36 7.14 7.07 7.04
N ASN A 37 7.65 6.27 7.98
CA ASN A 37 8.99 6.50 8.53
C ASN A 37 10.07 6.41 7.44
N ARG A 38 10.99 7.38 7.41
CA ARG A 38 12.11 7.44 6.46
C ARG A 38 13.36 8.03 7.13
N PRO A 39 14.59 7.63 6.74
CA PRO A 39 15.81 8.20 7.29
C PRO A 39 15.96 9.69 6.93
N GLY A 40 16.82 10.41 7.66
CA GLY A 40 17.13 11.82 7.40
C GLY A 40 16.36 12.86 8.22
N TRP A 41 15.61 12.44 9.25
CA TRP A 41 14.81 13.34 10.11
C TRP A 41 15.37 13.51 11.54
N GLY A 42 16.69 13.34 11.68
CA GLY A 42 17.41 13.53 12.94
C GLY A 42 17.27 12.36 13.93
N PRO A 43 17.60 12.58 15.21
CA PRO A 43 17.56 11.53 16.22
C PRO A 43 16.14 11.06 16.49
N THR A 44 16.02 9.81 16.93
CA THR A 44 14.73 9.18 17.23
C THR A 44 14.63 8.81 18.71
N MET A 45 13.40 8.79 19.24
CA MET A 45 13.08 8.39 20.61
C MET A 45 12.00 7.29 20.63
N SER A 46 11.74 6.73 21.81
CA SER A 46 10.69 5.70 21.92
C SER A 46 9.31 6.27 21.61
N VAL A 47 8.50 5.54 20.83
CA VAL A 47 7.17 5.99 20.41
C VAL A 47 6.26 6.35 21.60
N PRO A 48 6.14 5.54 22.68
CA PRO A 48 5.30 5.91 23.82
C PRO A 48 5.75 7.20 24.50
N LEU A 49 7.07 7.41 24.65
CA LEU A 49 7.61 8.64 25.24
C LEU A 49 7.34 9.85 24.36
N ALA A 50 7.50 9.73 23.03
CA ALA A 50 7.20 10.82 22.10
C ALA A 50 5.75 11.27 22.21
N TRP A 51 4.79 10.32 22.22
CA TRP A 51 3.37 10.63 22.37
C TRP A 51 3.05 11.25 23.72
N PHE A 52 3.62 10.74 24.83
CA PHE A 52 3.43 11.35 26.15
C PHE A 52 3.93 12.80 26.18
N LEU A 53 5.17 13.04 25.72
CA LEU A 53 5.79 14.36 25.77
C LEU A 53 5.04 15.35 24.87
N MET A 54 4.80 15.00 23.60
CA MET A 54 4.23 15.94 22.64
C MET A 54 2.78 16.33 22.96
N GLU A 55 2.01 15.44 23.59
CA GLU A 55 0.62 15.72 23.99
C GLU A 55 0.53 16.37 25.38
N SER A 56 1.55 16.20 26.24
CA SER A 56 1.51 16.69 27.63
C SER A 56 1.11 18.15 27.86
N PRO A 57 1.46 19.15 27.01
CA PRO A 57 1.04 20.54 27.21
C PRO A 57 -0.47 20.73 27.36
N THR A 58 -1.26 19.88 26.72
CA THR A 58 -2.73 19.95 26.76
C THR A 58 -3.32 19.62 28.13
N LEU A 59 -2.56 18.92 29.00
CA LEU A 59 -2.97 18.64 30.37
C LEU A 59 -2.42 19.69 31.33
N TRP A 60 -1.10 19.77 31.46
CA TRP A 60 -0.51 20.61 32.50
C TRP A 60 -0.73 22.10 32.24
N LEU A 61 -0.65 22.57 30.99
CA LEU A 61 -0.87 23.99 30.70
C LEU A 61 -2.34 24.38 30.87
N THR A 62 -3.27 23.50 30.50
CA THR A 62 -4.70 23.71 30.75
C THR A 62 -4.99 23.84 32.25
N LEU A 63 -4.47 22.92 33.06
CA LEU A 63 -4.65 22.95 34.51
C LEU A 63 -4.01 24.19 35.18
N LEU A 64 -2.92 24.73 34.61
CA LEU A 64 -2.29 25.95 35.08
C LEU A 64 -3.03 27.23 34.65
N LEU A 65 -3.54 27.28 33.41
CA LEU A 65 -4.14 28.49 32.84
C LEU A 65 -5.63 28.64 33.15
N PHE A 66 -6.36 27.53 33.29
CA PHE A 66 -7.81 27.57 33.48
C PHE A 66 -8.23 28.37 34.74
N PRO A 67 -7.60 28.18 35.92
CA PRO A 67 -7.96 28.91 37.14
C PRO A 67 -7.74 30.43 37.06
N SER A 68 -6.85 30.88 36.17
CA SER A 68 -6.53 32.30 35.96
C SER A 68 -7.52 33.01 35.02
N GLY A 69 -8.60 32.34 34.62
CA GLY A 69 -9.66 32.91 33.81
C GLY A 69 -10.82 33.47 34.65
N ASP A 70 -11.50 34.47 34.13
CA ASP A 70 -12.60 35.17 34.82
C ASP A 70 -13.82 34.24 35.00
N ASN A 71 -13.97 33.27 34.09
CA ASN A 71 -15.04 32.27 34.08
C ASN A 71 -14.59 30.92 34.67
N SER A 72 -13.48 30.88 35.42
CA SER A 72 -12.93 29.63 35.97
C SER A 72 -13.81 28.96 37.02
N SER A 73 -14.64 29.73 37.73
CA SER A 73 -15.64 29.21 38.68
C SER A 73 -16.99 28.90 38.03
N ASN A 74 -17.19 29.26 36.76
CA ASN A 74 -18.43 29.02 36.05
C ASN A 74 -18.58 27.51 35.75
N TYR A 75 -19.70 26.93 36.19
CA TYR A 75 -20.00 25.51 35.99
C TYR A 75 -20.09 25.10 34.51
N LYS A 76 -20.52 26.00 33.60
CA LYS A 76 -20.56 25.77 32.14
C LYS A 76 -19.14 25.65 31.58
N SER A 77 -18.25 26.58 31.94
CA SER A 77 -16.83 26.54 31.54
C SER A 77 -16.11 25.32 32.12
N LEU A 78 -16.39 24.97 33.38
CA LEU A 78 -15.86 23.77 34.02
C LEU A 78 -16.33 22.49 33.30
N LEU A 79 -17.61 22.42 32.94
CA LEU A 79 -18.17 21.29 32.22
C LEU A 79 -17.49 21.11 30.84
N LEU A 80 -17.33 22.20 30.08
CA LEU A 80 -16.60 22.17 28.81
C LEU A 80 -15.16 21.70 28.99
N ILE A 81 -14.37 22.37 29.84
CA ILE A 81 -12.95 22.03 29.98
C ILE A 81 -12.74 20.61 30.51
N SER A 82 -13.68 20.06 31.29
CA SER A 82 -13.62 18.69 31.76
C SER A 82 -13.61 17.67 30.62
N LEU A 83 -14.39 17.90 29.54
CA LEU A 83 -14.40 17.04 28.35
C LEU A 83 -13.08 17.13 27.57
N PHE A 84 -12.53 18.34 27.45
CA PHE A 84 -11.21 18.56 26.85
C PHE A 84 -10.11 17.80 27.62
N LEU A 85 -10.10 17.93 28.95
CA LEU A 85 -9.18 17.21 29.82
C LEU A 85 -9.40 15.69 29.77
N LEU A 86 -10.63 15.22 29.64
CA LEU A 86 -10.94 13.79 29.51
C LEU A 86 -10.32 13.20 28.24
N HIS A 87 -10.47 13.87 27.09
CA HIS A 87 -9.79 13.48 25.85
C HIS A 87 -8.28 13.41 26.06
N TYR A 88 -7.69 14.49 26.56
CA TYR A 88 -6.24 14.58 26.68
C TYR A 88 -5.65 13.71 27.80
N LEU A 89 -6.44 13.33 28.81
CA LEU A 89 -6.04 12.31 29.77
C LEU A 89 -5.92 10.95 29.08
N ASN A 90 -6.89 10.60 28.24
CA ASN A 90 -6.80 9.39 27.43
C ASN A 90 -5.64 9.47 26.43
N ARG A 91 -5.46 10.61 25.74
CA ARG A 91 -4.45 10.77 24.67
C ARG A 91 -3.01 10.87 25.19
N THR A 92 -2.80 11.59 26.28
CA THR A 92 -1.46 11.81 26.88
C THR A 92 -1.06 10.67 27.79
N CYS A 93 -1.97 10.12 28.61
CA CYS A 93 -1.61 9.11 29.60
C CYS A 93 -2.01 7.70 29.15
N LEU A 94 -3.30 7.45 28.93
CA LEU A 94 -3.80 6.09 28.72
C LEU A 94 -3.31 5.46 27.41
N TYR A 95 -3.29 6.22 26.32
CA TYR A 95 -2.86 5.73 25.01
C TYR A 95 -1.35 5.39 24.97
N PRO A 96 -0.43 6.23 25.45
CA PRO A 96 0.98 5.86 25.58
C PRO A 96 1.22 4.68 26.52
N ILE A 97 0.46 4.56 27.61
CA ILE A 97 0.53 3.38 28.49
C ILE A 97 0.12 2.11 27.74
N ARG A 98 -0.96 2.15 26.94
CA ARG A 98 -1.36 1.03 26.07
C ARG A 98 -0.26 0.66 25.07
N LEU A 99 0.40 1.65 24.46
CA LEU A 99 1.53 1.45 23.54
C LEU A 99 2.79 0.89 24.23
N LEU A 100 3.03 1.24 25.49
CA LEU A 100 4.13 0.71 26.28
C LEU A 100 3.89 -0.77 26.60
N ARG A 101 2.67 -1.09 27.06
CA ARG A 101 2.23 -2.46 27.38
C ARG A 101 2.16 -3.37 26.15
N SER A 102 1.99 -2.81 24.95
CA SER A 102 1.96 -3.58 23.71
C SER A 102 3.31 -4.11 23.23
N GLY A 103 4.39 -3.94 24.02
CA GLY A 103 5.71 -4.47 23.68
C GLY A 103 6.41 -3.73 22.54
N THR A 104 5.93 -2.53 22.16
CA THR A 104 6.49 -1.71 21.06
C THR A 104 7.98 -1.44 21.23
N ARG A 105 8.50 -1.48 22.48
CA ARG A 105 9.92 -1.38 22.82
C ARG A 105 10.80 -2.48 22.22
N ARG A 106 10.26 -3.68 21.97
CA ARG A 106 11.01 -4.87 21.51
C ARG A 106 11.11 -4.99 19.98
N ASN A 107 10.19 -4.38 19.23
CA ASN A 107 10.03 -4.60 17.78
C ASN A 107 10.26 -3.34 16.91
N SER A 108 10.57 -2.19 17.52
CA SER A 108 10.75 -0.93 16.83
C SER A 108 12.21 -0.73 16.42
N ALA A 109 12.61 -1.28 15.28
CA ALA A 109 13.81 -0.84 14.56
C ALA A 109 13.70 0.62 14.03
N THR A 110 12.61 1.33 14.33
CA THR A 110 12.27 2.66 13.79
C THR A 110 11.68 3.55 14.89
N GLY A 111 12.52 4.33 15.57
CA GLY A 111 12.07 5.27 16.59
C GLY A 111 11.24 6.44 16.03
N PHE A 112 10.60 7.21 16.91
CA PHE A 112 9.84 8.40 16.55
C PHE A 112 10.79 9.60 16.39
N PRO A 113 10.78 10.35 15.27
CA PRO A 113 11.68 11.50 15.09
C PRO A 113 11.44 12.61 16.11
N VAL A 114 12.51 13.02 16.80
CA VAL A 114 12.45 14.02 17.88
C VAL A 114 11.92 15.36 17.37
N VAL A 115 12.33 15.78 16.17
CA VAL A 115 11.89 17.03 15.55
C VAL A 115 10.37 17.07 15.35
N VAL A 116 9.75 15.94 14.99
CA VAL A 116 8.29 15.85 14.83
C VAL A 116 7.58 15.95 16.17
N ALA A 117 8.15 15.35 17.22
CA ALA A 117 7.60 15.44 18.57
C ALA A 117 7.67 16.88 19.10
N LEU A 118 8.76 17.61 18.82
CA LEU A 118 8.92 19.02 19.21
C LEU A 118 7.94 19.94 18.47
N MET A 119 7.71 19.72 17.17
CA MET A 119 6.69 20.47 16.42
C MET A 119 5.29 20.24 16.98
N ALA A 120 4.95 18.99 17.30
CA ALA A 120 3.67 18.64 17.92
C ALA A 120 3.53 19.23 19.32
N PHE A 121 4.61 19.23 20.12
CA PHE A 121 4.66 19.90 21.43
C PHE A 121 4.39 21.41 21.31
N GLY A 122 5.05 22.08 20.35
CA GLY A 122 4.84 23.51 20.08
C GLY A 122 3.40 23.82 19.65
N PHE A 123 2.82 22.99 18.76
CA PHE A 123 1.42 23.11 18.41
C PHE A 123 0.49 22.92 19.62
N ASN A 124 0.76 21.91 20.45
CA ASN A 124 -0.06 21.64 21.63
C ASN A 124 0.07 22.72 22.72
N LEU A 125 1.19 23.43 22.82
CA LEU A 125 1.28 24.66 23.64
C LEU A 125 0.32 25.74 23.13
N LEU A 126 0.35 26.02 21.82
CA LEU A 126 -0.53 27.00 21.19
C LEU A 126 -2.01 26.62 21.37
N ASN A 127 -2.35 25.37 21.07
CA ASN A 127 -3.71 24.86 21.15
C ASN A 127 -4.22 24.87 22.61
N SER A 128 -3.42 24.37 23.55
CA SER A 128 -3.76 24.37 24.97
C SER A 128 -4.00 25.79 25.51
N TYR A 129 -3.14 26.75 25.15
CA TYR A 129 -3.36 28.16 25.48
C TYR A 129 -4.67 28.69 24.90
N LEU A 130 -4.92 28.50 23.59
CA LEU A 130 -6.11 29.03 22.93
C LEU A 130 -7.41 28.42 23.45
N GLN A 131 -7.51 27.09 23.55
CA GLN A 131 -8.72 26.44 24.04
C GLN A 131 -8.99 26.82 25.49
N THR A 132 -7.96 26.79 26.34
CA THR A 132 -8.11 27.10 27.76
C THR A 132 -8.52 28.55 27.97
N ARG A 133 -7.81 29.52 27.38
CA ARG A 133 -8.14 30.95 27.54
C ARG A 133 -9.48 31.30 26.89
N SER A 134 -9.84 30.64 25.78
CA SER A 134 -11.16 30.82 25.19
C SER A 134 -12.27 30.42 26.16
N VAL A 135 -12.15 29.26 26.81
CA VAL A 135 -13.20 28.73 27.71
C VAL A 135 -13.18 29.42 29.06
N SER A 136 -12.00 29.78 29.59
CA SER A 136 -11.86 30.32 30.94
C SER A 136 -11.97 31.84 31.02
N HIS A 137 -11.75 32.59 29.94
CA HIS A 137 -11.68 34.06 30.01
C HIS A 137 -12.44 34.78 28.88
N TYR A 138 -12.29 34.37 27.62
CA TYR A 138 -12.79 35.17 26.48
C TYR A 138 -14.24 34.88 26.08
N VAL A 139 -14.80 33.72 26.41
CA VAL A 139 -16.20 33.39 26.11
C VAL A 139 -17.00 33.36 27.40
N ASP A 140 -18.01 34.22 27.48
CA ASP A 140 -18.98 34.27 28.57
C ASP A 140 -20.19 33.41 28.21
N TYR A 141 -20.23 32.20 28.78
CA TYR A 141 -21.31 31.24 28.54
C TYR A 141 -22.58 31.52 29.37
N ASP A 142 -22.54 32.45 30.34
CA ASP A 142 -23.74 32.79 31.12
C ASP A 142 -24.73 33.64 30.34
N ARG A 143 -24.21 34.48 29.45
CA ARG A 143 -25.03 35.30 28.55
C ARG A 143 -25.57 34.53 27.34
N ASP A 144 -25.20 33.26 27.21
CA ASP A 144 -25.52 32.45 26.04
C ASP A 144 -26.74 31.55 26.30
N GLU A 145 -27.91 32.02 25.88
CA GLU A 145 -29.18 31.31 26.03
C GLU A 145 -29.22 29.98 25.27
N TRP A 146 -28.44 29.87 24.19
CA TRP A 146 -28.35 28.68 23.34
C TRP A 146 -27.25 27.71 23.79
N PHE A 147 -26.60 27.98 24.93
CA PHE A 147 -25.55 27.14 25.48
C PHE A 147 -25.97 25.68 25.58
N TRP A 148 -27.11 25.38 26.20
CA TRP A 148 -27.49 23.99 26.46
C TRP A 148 -27.79 23.21 25.19
N TRP A 149 -28.45 23.81 24.19
CA TRP A 149 -28.71 23.15 22.91
C TRP A 149 -27.42 22.84 22.15
N ARG A 150 -26.48 23.81 22.10
CA ARG A 150 -25.17 23.60 21.48
C ARG A 150 -24.32 22.62 22.28
N PHE A 151 -24.36 22.70 23.61
CA PHE A 151 -23.65 21.80 24.50
C PHE A 151 -24.11 20.36 24.32
N PHE A 152 -25.42 20.07 24.43
CA PHE A 152 -25.91 18.69 24.28
C PHE A 152 -25.72 18.15 22.86
N GLY A 153 -26.02 18.95 21.83
CA GLY A 153 -25.79 18.56 20.45
C GLY A 153 -24.32 18.26 20.17
N GLY A 154 -23.43 19.17 20.59
CA GLY A 154 -21.99 19.01 20.46
C GLY A 154 -21.42 17.89 21.33
N ALA A 155 -21.94 17.65 22.53
CA ALA A 155 -21.50 16.60 23.44
C ALA A 155 -21.81 15.21 22.90
N VAL A 156 -22.99 15.01 22.30
CA VAL A 156 -23.32 13.76 21.60
C VAL A 156 -22.31 13.49 20.48
N VAL A 157 -22.04 14.51 19.65
CA VAL A 157 -21.06 14.41 18.56
C VAL A 157 -19.65 14.12 19.11
N PHE A 158 -19.26 14.81 20.18
CA PHE A 158 -17.96 14.65 20.85
C PHE A 158 -17.76 13.23 21.37
N VAL A 159 -18.72 12.73 22.17
CA VAL A 159 -18.65 11.40 22.80
C VAL A 159 -18.67 10.29 21.75
N LEU A 160 -19.48 10.42 20.69
CA LEU A 160 -19.47 9.47 19.58
C LEU A 160 -18.12 9.46 18.85
N GLY A 161 -17.56 10.64 18.56
CA GLY A 161 -16.22 10.76 17.97
C GLY A 161 -15.13 10.12 18.83
N MET A 162 -15.12 10.45 20.13
CA MET A 162 -14.17 9.91 21.11
C MET A 162 -14.29 8.38 21.23
N ALA A 163 -15.51 7.84 21.27
CA ALA A 163 -15.74 6.41 21.33
C ALA A 163 -15.16 5.68 20.09
N VAL A 164 -15.40 6.23 18.88
CA VAL A 164 -14.83 5.69 17.64
C VAL A 164 -13.31 5.79 17.63
N ASN A 165 -12.74 6.91 18.09
CA ASN A 165 -11.30 7.11 18.19
C ASN A 165 -10.64 6.07 19.10
N ILE A 166 -11.11 5.96 20.36
CA ILE A 166 -10.55 5.07 21.37
C ILE A 166 -10.70 3.60 20.95
N TRP A 167 -11.87 3.22 20.44
CA TRP A 167 -12.11 1.86 19.97
C TRP A 167 -11.16 1.50 18.81
N SER A 168 -11.04 2.40 17.82
CA SER A 168 -10.20 2.19 16.64
C SER A 168 -8.72 2.09 16.99
N ASP A 169 -8.21 2.98 17.86
CA ASP A 169 -6.84 2.91 18.36
C ASP A 169 -6.60 1.62 19.17
N GLY A 170 -7.59 1.17 19.94
CA GLY A 170 -7.54 -0.12 20.63
C GLY A 170 -7.37 -1.31 19.69
N VAL A 171 -8.10 -1.35 18.57
CA VAL A 171 -7.94 -2.37 17.51
C VAL A 171 -6.54 -2.30 16.90
N LEU A 172 -6.05 -1.11 16.57
CA LEU A 172 -4.71 -0.94 15.98
C LEU A 172 -3.58 -1.36 16.93
N VAL A 173 -3.72 -1.08 18.23
CA VAL A 173 -2.74 -1.53 19.23
C VAL A 173 -2.74 -3.05 19.34
N LYS A 174 -3.91 -3.72 19.36
CA LYS A 174 -4.00 -5.19 19.36
C LYS A 174 -3.32 -5.80 18.12
N LEU A 175 -3.50 -5.20 16.93
CA LEU A 175 -2.83 -5.65 15.71
C LEU A 175 -1.31 -5.52 15.79
N LYS A 176 -0.79 -4.47 16.44
CA LYS A 176 0.65 -4.32 16.70
C LYS A 176 1.17 -5.38 17.69
N MET A 177 0.40 -5.69 18.74
CA MET A 177 0.75 -6.74 19.72
C MET A 177 0.84 -8.12 19.08
N ALA A 178 -0.03 -8.41 18.10
CA ALA A 178 -0.05 -9.68 17.40
C ALA A 178 1.20 -9.93 16.51
N GLY A 179 2.07 -8.93 16.31
CA GLY A 179 3.31 -9.07 15.54
C GLY A 179 3.10 -9.43 14.06
N GLY A 180 4.19 -9.74 13.37
CA GLY A 180 4.17 -10.14 11.96
C GLY A 180 4.04 -8.98 10.95
N GLY A 181 4.40 -7.76 11.36
CA GLY A 181 4.36 -6.57 10.50
C GLY A 181 2.98 -5.90 10.46
N TYR A 182 2.75 -5.09 9.43
CA TYR A 182 1.47 -4.40 9.26
C TYR A 182 0.42 -5.36 8.68
N LYS A 183 -0.80 -5.30 9.22
CA LYS A 183 -1.98 -6.08 8.79
C LYS A 183 -3.11 -5.14 8.37
N VAL A 184 -4.05 -5.65 7.57
CA VAL A 184 -5.29 -4.95 7.24
C VAL A 184 -6.24 -5.03 8.45
N PRO A 185 -6.63 -3.89 9.06
CA PRO A 185 -7.61 -3.91 10.14
C PRO A 185 -9.01 -4.24 9.60
N THR A 186 -9.73 -5.12 10.28
CA THR A 186 -11.09 -5.57 9.92
C THR A 186 -12.04 -5.42 11.12
N GLY A 187 -13.34 -5.36 10.84
CA GLY A 187 -14.42 -5.19 11.80
C GLY A 187 -14.81 -3.73 12.07
N GLY A 188 -16.09 -3.53 12.43
CA GLY A 188 -16.66 -2.25 12.80
C GLY A 188 -16.41 -1.14 11.78
N TRP A 189 -15.95 0.03 12.25
CA TRP A 189 -15.71 1.20 11.40
C TRP A 189 -14.60 1.02 10.37
N PHE A 190 -13.72 0.03 10.54
CA PHE A 190 -12.68 -0.26 9.54
C PHE A 190 -13.24 -0.82 8.24
N GLU A 191 -14.47 -1.34 8.23
CA GLU A 191 -15.13 -1.78 6.99
C GLU A 191 -15.57 -0.62 6.10
N LEU A 192 -15.78 0.56 6.68
CA LEU A 192 -16.21 1.76 5.94
C LEU A 192 -15.01 2.63 5.53
N VAL A 193 -14.03 2.78 6.44
CA VAL A 193 -12.90 3.71 6.23
C VAL A 193 -11.56 3.14 6.69
N SER A 194 -10.48 3.59 6.06
CA SER A 194 -9.10 3.18 6.40
C SER A 194 -8.62 3.67 7.75
N CYS A 195 -9.02 4.89 8.12
CA CYS A 195 -8.56 5.56 9.33
C CYS A 195 -9.75 6.01 10.19
N PRO A 196 -10.53 5.07 10.76
CA PRO A 196 -11.67 5.41 11.61
C PRO A 196 -11.24 6.10 12.90
N ASN A 197 -10.02 5.90 13.38
CA ASN A 197 -9.47 6.68 14.48
C ASN A 197 -9.36 8.19 14.15
N TYR A 198 -8.93 8.52 12.93
CA TYR A 198 -8.89 9.91 12.46
C TYR A 198 -10.30 10.47 12.21
N LEU A 199 -11.23 9.66 11.71
CA LEU A 199 -12.64 10.05 11.59
C LEU A 199 -13.21 10.39 12.97
N GLY A 200 -13.01 9.51 13.96
CA GLY A 200 -13.46 9.73 15.33
C GLY A 200 -12.89 11.02 15.91
N GLU A 201 -11.60 11.28 15.72
CA GLU A 201 -10.93 12.50 16.20
C GLU A 201 -11.47 13.78 15.52
N ILE A 202 -11.74 13.73 14.20
CA ILE A 202 -12.37 14.85 13.46
C ILE A 202 -13.78 15.12 14.00
N VAL A 203 -14.59 14.08 14.17
CA VAL A 203 -15.96 14.18 14.70
C VAL A 203 -15.94 14.67 16.15
N GLU A 204 -15.00 14.20 16.95
CA GLU A 204 -14.81 14.64 18.33
C GLU A 204 -14.57 16.15 18.40
N TRP A 205 -13.61 16.65 17.61
CA TRP A 205 -13.30 18.08 17.59
C TRP A 205 -14.38 18.94 16.90
N LEU A 206 -15.20 18.36 16.02
CA LEU A 206 -16.42 19.03 15.54
C LEU A 206 -17.40 19.24 16.70
N GLY A 207 -17.62 18.20 17.51
CA GLY A 207 -18.43 18.29 18.71
C GLY A 207 -17.92 19.35 19.67
N TRP A 208 -16.60 19.41 19.89
CA TRP A 208 -15.94 20.47 20.67
C TRP A 208 -16.23 21.88 20.13
N ALA A 209 -16.04 22.09 18.81
CA ALA A 209 -16.31 23.38 18.17
C ALA A 209 -17.77 23.81 18.33
N VAL A 210 -18.71 22.87 18.22
CA VAL A 210 -20.15 23.12 18.43
C VAL A 210 -20.43 23.46 19.90
N MET A 211 -19.90 22.68 20.86
CA MET A 211 -20.11 22.92 22.29
C MET A 211 -19.56 24.26 22.75
N CYS A 212 -18.34 24.60 22.34
CA CYS A 212 -17.72 25.87 22.71
C CYS A 212 -18.32 27.06 21.96
N GLY A 213 -18.81 26.85 20.73
CA GLY A 213 -19.30 27.93 19.87
C GLY A 213 -18.30 29.07 19.68
N SER A 214 -16.99 28.77 19.78
CA SER A 214 -15.92 29.76 19.81
C SER A 214 -15.02 29.66 18.59
N TRP A 215 -14.40 30.78 18.21
CA TRP A 215 -13.43 30.82 17.11
C TRP A 215 -12.19 29.96 17.38
N ALA A 216 -11.81 29.78 18.65
CA ALA A 216 -10.73 28.88 19.03
C ALA A 216 -11.12 27.41 18.80
N GLY A 217 -12.34 27.02 19.19
CA GLY A 217 -12.86 25.66 18.96
C GLY A 217 -12.96 25.34 17.47
N LEU A 218 -13.52 26.26 16.68
CA LEU A 218 -13.61 26.12 15.22
C LEU A 218 -12.22 26.03 14.58
N GLY A 219 -11.28 26.90 14.98
CA GLY A 219 -9.91 26.91 14.46
C GLY A 219 -9.21 25.59 14.70
N PHE A 220 -9.40 24.98 15.88
CA PHE A 220 -8.82 23.68 16.19
C PHE A 220 -9.46 22.54 15.40
N PHE A 221 -10.78 22.55 15.23
CA PHE A 221 -11.46 21.59 14.35
C PHE A 221 -10.93 21.66 12.91
N LEU A 222 -10.77 22.86 12.36
CA LEU A 222 -10.24 23.05 11.01
C LEU A 222 -8.77 22.61 10.91
N TYR A 223 -7.95 22.91 11.91
CA TYR A 223 -6.57 22.43 11.96
C TYR A 223 -6.50 20.90 12.04
N THR A 224 -7.35 20.27 12.84
CA THR A 224 -7.49 18.81 12.91
C THR A 224 -7.84 18.23 11.54
N CYS A 225 -8.78 18.83 10.81
CA CYS A 225 -9.09 18.44 9.44
C CYS A 225 -7.87 18.58 8.51
N ALA A 226 -7.18 19.73 8.56
CA ALA A 226 -6.00 20.03 7.76
C ALA A 226 -4.85 19.04 7.99
N ASN A 227 -4.69 18.54 9.22
CA ASN A 227 -3.65 17.59 9.57
C ASN A 227 -4.07 16.13 9.28
N LEU A 228 -5.28 15.72 9.69
CA LEU A 228 -5.69 14.32 9.67
C LEU A 228 -6.25 13.86 8.32
N VAL A 229 -6.91 14.73 7.54
CA VAL A 229 -7.51 14.32 6.25
C VAL A 229 -6.44 13.96 5.21
N PRO A 230 -5.40 14.79 4.95
CA PRO A 230 -4.34 14.42 4.01
C PRO A 230 -3.58 13.17 4.47
N ARG A 231 -3.36 13.06 5.79
CA ARG A 231 -2.72 11.89 6.40
C ARG A 231 -3.54 10.61 6.24
N ALA A 232 -4.86 10.69 6.37
CA ALA A 232 -5.74 9.56 6.15
C ALA A 232 -5.70 9.10 4.69
N ARG A 233 -5.68 10.05 3.74
CA ARG A 233 -5.50 9.75 2.30
C ARG A 233 -4.18 9.03 2.06
N ALA A 234 -3.09 9.52 2.63
CA ALA A 234 -1.80 8.85 2.49
C ALA A 234 -1.77 7.45 3.11
N ASN A 235 -2.42 7.26 4.26
CA ASN A 235 -2.57 5.94 4.86
C ASN A 235 -3.42 5.00 4.01
N HIS A 236 -4.48 5.51 3.38
CA HIS A 236 -5.33 4.77 2.45
C HIS A 236 -4.55 4.36 1.20
N THR A 237 -3.84 5.29 0.56
CA THR A 237 -2.94 5.00 -0.57
C THR A 237 -1.86 3.99 -0.18
N TRP A 238 -1.28 4.13 1.01
CA TRP A 238 -0.30 3.17 1.51
C TRP A 238 -0.90 1.77 1.72
N TYR A 239 -2.14 1.67 2.20
CA TYR A 239 -2.85 0.40 2.33
C TYR A 239 -3.12 -0.24 0.97
N LEU A 240 -3.63 0.53 0.01
CA LEU A 240 -3.84 0.10 -1.37
C LEU A 240 -2.53 -0.39 -2.00
N ASN A 241 -1.44 0.37 -1.85
CA ASN A 241 -0.15 0.02 -2.44
C ASN A 241 0.49 -1.22 -1.77
N LYS A 242 0.33 -1.36 -0.45
CA LYS A 242 0.96 -2.44 0.31
C LYS A 242 0.22 -3.77 0.18
N PHE A 243 -1.10 -3.75 0.28
CA PHE A 243 -1.92 -4.95 0.34
C PHE A 243 -2.62 -5.25 -0.99
N GLY A 244 -2.68 -4.29 -1.92
CA GLY A 244 -3.26 -4.49 -3.24
C GLY A 244 -4.70 -4.99 -3.14
N GLU A 245 -4.95 -6.20 -3.66
CA GLU A 245 -6.27 -6.84 -3.65
C GLU A 245 -6.69 -7.36 -2.26
N ASP A 246 -5.74 -7.58 -1.34
CA ASP A 246 -6.05 -7.96 0.04
C ASP A 246 -6.66 -6.78 0.83
N TYR A 247 -6.70 -5.57 0.24
CA TYR A 247 -7.33 -4.38 0.82
C TYR A 247 -8.72 -4.10 0.21
N PRO A 248 -9.78 -3.96 1.02
CA PRO A 248 -11.10 -3.66 0.48
C PRO A 248 -11.15 -2.31 -0.25
N ARG A 249 -11.40 -2.34 -1.56
CA ARG A 249 -11.38 -1.15 -2.44
C ARG A 249 -12.53 -0.17 -2.16
N ASP A 250 -13.62 -0.65 -1.57
CA ASP A 250 -14.79 0.18 -1.27
C ASP A 250 -14.58 1.11 -0.05
N ARG A 251 -13.57 0.82 0.78
CA ARG A 251 -13.23 1.66 1.94
C ARG A 251 -12.82 3.06 1.49
N LYS A 252 -13.33 4.08 2.18
CA LYS A 252 -12.85 5.46 1.98
C LYS A 252 -11.68 5.78 2.90
N ALA A 253 -10.98 6.87 2.65
CA ALA A 253 -9.82 7.23 3.47
C ALA A 253 -10.20 7.60 4.92
N VAL A 254 -11.20 8.48 5.10
CA VAL A 254 -11.62 8.97 6.43
C VAL A 254 -13.10 9.33 6.52
N ILE A 255 -13.70 9.99 5.52
CA ILE A 255 -15.13 10.32 5.57
C ILE A 255 -15.93 9.30 4.75
N PRO A 256 -16.84 8.52 5.38
CA PRO A 256 -17.68 7.58 4.65
C PRO A 256 -18.73 8.36 3.83
N PHE A 257 -19.06 7.85 2.64
CA PHE A 257 -20.14 8.37 1.77
C PHE A 257 -19.97 9.79 1.20
N LEU A 258 -18.82 10.46 1.37
CA LEU A 258 -18.64 11.86 0.95
C LEU A 258 -18.42 12.09 -0.56
N ALA A 259 -18.53 11.06 -1.39
CA ALA A 259 -18.35 11.19 -2.85
C ALA A 259 -19.50 11.98 -3.53
N SER A 260 -20.61 12.27 -2.83
CA SER A 260 -21.81 12.86 -3.44
C SER A 260 -22.16 14.29 -3.02
N LEU A 261 -21.56 14.90 -1.98
CA LEU A 261 -22.14 16.14 -1.41
C LEU A 261 -21.20 17.35 -1.20
N PHE A 262 -19.87 17.24 -1.25
CA PHE A 262 -19.02 18.42 -0.92
C PHE A 262 -17.71 18.57 -1.70
N VAL A 263 -17.36 17.63 -2.59
CA VAL A 263 -16.08 17.69 -3.33
C VAL A 263 -16.16 18.56 -4.59
N ALA A 264 -17.36 18.82 -5.12
CA ALA A 264 -17.55 19.50 -6.40
C ALA A 264 -17.26 21.03 -6.35
N SER A 265 -17.29 21.68 -5.18
CA SER A 265 -17.22 23.15 -5.12
C SER A 265 -15.83 23.73 -4.90
N PHE A 266 -14.81 22.92 -4.57
CA PHE A 266 -13.43 23.42 -4.36
C PHE A 266 -12.32 22.56 -5.00
N PHE A 267 -12.66 21.44 -5.63
CA PHE A 267 -11.67 20.53 -6.23
C PHE A 267 -12.13 20.04 -7.60
N SER A 268 -12.19 20.94 -8.58
CA SER A 268 -12.18 20.57 -10.00
C SER A 268 -10.82 20.89 -10.59
N MET A 269 -9.89 19.95 -10.43
CA MET A 269 -8.77 19.67 -11.35
C MET A 269 -8.13 18.37 -10.86
N ASP A 270 -8.78 17.26 -11.18
CA ASP A 270 -8.15 15.96 -11.47
C ASP A 270 -9.27 15.08 -12.03
N ILE A 271 -9.38 15.14 -13.36
CA ILE A 271 -10.19 14.21 -14.16
C ILE A 271 -9.72 12.79 -13.79
N MET A 272 -10.63 11.95 -13.31
CA MET A 272 -10.47 10.50 -13.35
C MET A 272 -10.47 10.08 -14.82
N ALA A 273 -9.29 10.05 -15.42
CA ALA A 273 -9.03 9.28 -16.62
C ALA A 273 -8.63 7.88 -16.18
N GLU A 274 -9.56 6.92 -16.28
CA GLU A 274 -9.18 5.52 -16.47
C GLU A 274 -8.18 5.49 -17.64
N LYS A 275 -6.98 4.99 -17.38
CA LYS A 275 -5.90 4.96 -18.37
C LYS A 275 -6.30 3.94 -19.46
N PRO A 276 -6.58 4.33 -20.71
CA PRO A 276 -7.12 3.44 -21.75
C PRO A 276 -6.13 2.39 -22.28
N GLN A 277 -4.90 2.35 -21.74
CA GLN A 277 -3.79 1.59 -22.33
C GLN A 277 -3.90 0.08 -22.13
N ASN A 278 -4.36 -0.42 -20.97
CA ASN A 278 -4.28 -1.86 -20.65
C ASN A 278 -5.30 -2.70 -21.43
N VAL A 279 -6.53 -2.21 -21.59
CA VAL A 279 -7.59 -2.91 -22.35
C VAL A 279 -7.23 -3.03 -23.83
N ALA A 280 -6.65 -1.97 -24.42
CA ALA A 280 -6.19 -1.98 -25.79
C ALA A 280 -5.02 -2.95 -26.03
N ILE A 281 -4.08 -3.05 -25.08
CA ILE A 281 -2.94 -3.98 -25.17
C ILE A 281 -3.42 -5.44 -25.12
N LEU A 282 -4.36 -5.77 -24.24
CA LEU A 282 -4.92 -7.13 -24.14
C LEU A 282 -5.64 -7.56 -25.40
N GLU A 283 -6.40 -6.65 -26.01
CA GLU A 283 -7.10 -6.91 -27.27
C GLU A 283 -6.11 -7.10 -28.43
N GLN A 284 -5.06 -6.27 -28.49
CA GLN A 284 -3.98 -6.42 -29.47
C GLN A 284 -3.17 -7.71 -29.30
N LEU A 285 -2.94 -8.16 -28.06
CA LEU A 285 -2.33 -9.46 -27.77
C LEU A 285 -3.24 -10.62 -28.20
N ARG A 286 -4.54 -10.54 -27.90
CA ARG A 286 -5.56 -11.54 -28.24
C ARG A 286 -5.76 -11.71 -29.75
N LEU A 287 -5.59 -10.62 -30.51
CA LEU A 287 -5.63 -10.59 -31.97
C LEU A 287 -4.25 -10.90 -32.60
N GLY A 288 -3.17 -10.89 -31.81
CA GLY A 288 -1.80 -11.12 -32.28
C GLY A 288 -1.19 -9.95 -33.08
N ILE A 289 -1.76 -8.74 -32.93
CA ILE A 289 -1.47 -7.54 -33.72
C ILE A 289 -0.54 -6.56 -32.99
N ALA A 290 -0.34 -6.71 -31.68
CA ALA A 290 0.47 -5.79 -30.86
C ALA A 290 1.83 -5.45 -31.53
N ARG A 291 2.01 -4.16 -31.86
CA ARG A 291 3.27 -3.56 -32.29
C ARG A 291 3.69 -2.59 -31.18
N PHE A 292 4.84 -2.85 -30.56
CA PHE A 292 5.36 -2.00 -29.50
C PHE A 292 6.01 -0.76 -30.14
N GLU A 293 5.26 0.33 -30.23
CA GLU A 293 5.81 1.64 -30.62
C GLU A 293 6.24 2.44 -29.39
N LEU A 294 7.45 2.99 -29.48
CA LEU A 294 8.14 3.76 -28.45
C LEU A 294 7.43 5.10 -28.21
N VAL A 295 6.96 5.34 -26.98
CA VAL A 295 6.71 6.72 -26.52
C VAL A 295 8.04 7.28 -26.04
N SER A 296 8.69 8.07 -26.90
CA SER A 296 9.81 8.92 -26.52
C SER A 296 9.31 10.05 -25.61
N SER A 297 9.93 10.21 -24.45
CA SER A 297 9.84 11.45 -23.67
C SER A 297 11.22 11.82 -23.12
N PRO A 298 11.59 13.10 -23.14
CA PRO A 298 12.98 13.53 -23.13
C PRO A 298 13.46 13.75 -21.70
N VAL A 299 14.48 13.00 -21.27
CA VAL A 299 15.32 13.43 -20.16
C VAL A 299 16.78 13.08 -20.49
N ASN A 300 17.60 14.12 -20.49
CA ASN A 300 19.01 14.09 -20.82
C ASN A 300 19.82 13.15 -19.91
N SER A 301 20.65 12.36 -20.55
CA SER A 301 21.71 11.54 -19.99
C SER A 301 22.75 12.39 -19.25
N ILE A 302 23.07 12.02 -18.01
CA ILE A 302 24.32 12.41 -17.35
C ILE A 302 24.92 11.16 -16.68
N SER A 303 26.04 10.70 -17.24
CA SER A 303 27.07 9.87 -16.61
C SER A 303 28.33 10.76 -16.51
N PRO A 304 29.25 10.57 -15.55
CA PRO A 304 30.19 9.44 -15.68
C PRO A 304 30.70 8.78 -14.36
N SER A 305 31.14 7.52 -14.55
CA SER A 305 32.29 6.82 -13.93
C SER A 305 32.47 6.82 -12.40
N ASN A 306 32.45 5.63 -11.78
CA ASN A 306 33.68 4.89 -11.48
C ASN A 306 33.40 3.51 -10.85
N SER A 307 34.20 2.55 -11.29
CA SER A 307 34.38 1.19 -10.80
C SER A 307 34.79 1.13 -9.33
N VAL A 308 34.21 0.20 -8.55
CA VAL A 308 34.91 -0.73 -7.64
C VAL A 308 33.97 -1.90 -7.33
N ALA A 309 34.39 -3.12 -7.63
CA ALA A 309 33.83 -4.34 -7.07
C ALA A 309 34.57 -4.70 -5.77
N PRO A 310 33.90 -5.24 -4.74
CA PRO A 310 34.55 -6.05 -3.74
C PRO A 310 34.09 -7.50 -3.81
N SER A 311 35.04 -8.37 -4.10
CA SER A 311 35.07 -9.79 -3.77
C SER A 311 35.14 -10.00 -2.26
N PHE A 312 34.46 -11.02 -1.72
CA PHE A 312 34.96 -12.02 -0.73
C PHE A 312 33.81 -12.91 -0.21
N PRO A 313 34.10 -14.09 0.38
CA PRO A 313 33.47 -15.36 0.05
C PRO A 313 32.53 -15.86 1.15
N PHE A 314 31.59 -16.77 0.86
CA PHE A 314 31.07 -17.67 1.90
C PHE A 314 30.54 -19.00 1.35
N SER A 315 31.30 -20.05 1.69
CA SER A 315 30.91 -21.38 2.18
C SER A 315 29.63 -22.05 1.67
N MET A 316 29.82 -23.22 1.07
CA MET A 316 28.85 -24.31 0.99
C MET A 316 28.22 -24.56 2.37
N ASN A 317 26.89 -24.56 2.43
CA ASN A 317 26.21 -25.46 3.36
C ASN A 317 25.07 -26.19 2.65
N ARG A 318 25.17 -27.53 2.70
CA ARG A 318 24.18 -28.47 2.19
C ARG A 318 22.91 -28.34 3.02
N GLY A 319 21.81 -27.98 2.37
CA GLY A 319 20.47 -28.13 2.91
C GLY A 319 19.48 -28.08 1.75
N ARG A 320 18.93 -29.23 1.37
CA ARG A 320 17.86 -29.33 0.37
C ARG A 320 16.58 -28.73 0.95
N PRO A 321 15.94 -27.71 0.33
CA PRO A 321 14.51 -27.51 0.50
C PRO A 321 13.80 -28.32 -0.59
N LEU A 322 12.91 -29.20 -0.16
CA LEU A 322 12.07 -30.05 -0.99
C LEU A 322 11.30 -29.22 -2.04
N PHE A 323 11.63 -29.41 -3.32
CA PHE A 323 10.76 -29.04 -4.43
C PHE A 323 9.95 -30.26 -4.88
N ALA A 324 8.66 -29.99 -5.07
CA ALA A 324 7.67 -30.66 -5.90
C ALA A 324 8.05 -32.04 -6.43
N LYS A 325 7.50 -33.07 -5.78
CA LYS A 325 7.24 -34.34 -6.46
C LYS A 325 6.37 -34.02 -7.69
N ILE A 326 6.92 -34.25 -8.87
CA ILE A 326 6.14 -34.37 -10.11
C ILE A 326 5.08 -35.45 -9.84
N GLY A 327 3.83 -35.03 -9.67
CA GLY A 327 2.68 -35.92 -9.57
C GLY A 327 2.41 -36.59 -10.92
N PRO A 328 1.76 -37.76 -10.96
CA PRO A 328 1.56 -38.49 -12.19
C PRO A 328 0.60 -37.74 -13.12
N MET A 329 1.06 -37.48 -14.34
CA MET A 329 0.32 -36.83 -15.42
C MET A 329 -1.00 -37.56 -15.72
N LEU A 330 -2.13 -36.86 -15.60
CA LEU A 330 -3.41 -37.33 -16.10
C LEU A 330 -3.52 -37.04 -17.61
N ARG A 331 -3.01 -38.02 -18.39
CA ARG A 331 -3.34 -38.43 -19.77
C ARG A 331 -3.40 -37.37 -20.90
N ALA A 332 -2.41 -37.45 -21.79
CA ALA A 332 -2.52 -38.19 -23.06
C ALA A 332 -1.12 -38.46 -23.63
N GLU A 333 -0.58 -39.67 -23.44
CA GLU A 333 0.68 -40.08 -24.07
C GLU A 333 0.48 -40.20 -25.59
N SER A 334 0.95 -39.19 -26.33
CA SER A 334 1.15 -39.33 -27.78
C SER A 334 2.52 -40.00 -28.01
N PRO A 335 2.60 -41.12 -28.75
CA PRO A 335 3.85 -41.85 -29.01
C PRO A 335 4.93 -41.03 -29.74
N ALA A 336 4.58 -39.86 -30.27
CA ALA A 336 5.45 -38.99 -31.07
C ALA A 336 6.47 -38.16 -30.25
N LEU A 337 6.36 -38.10 -28.92
CA LEU A 337 7.19 -37.23 -28.06
C LEU A 337 8.57 -37.81 -27.66
N ARG A 338 9.04 -38.90 -28.28
CA ARG A 338 10.30 -39.57 -27.85
C ARG A 338 11.47 -39.51 -28.83
N LYS A 339 11.35 -38.83 -29.96
CA LYS A 339 12.48 -38.69 -30.90
C LYS A 339 13.40 -37.55 -30.46
N ALA A 340 14.69 -37.84 -30.39
CA ALA A 340 15.72 -36.85 -30.09
C ALA A 340 15.87 -35.88 -31.28
N GLU A 341 15.85 -34.58 -31.00
CA GLU A 341 15.91 -33.50 -31.99
C GLU A 341 17.13 -32.60 -31.75
N HIS A 342 17.63 -31.92 -32.78
CA HIS A 342 18.78 -31.02 -32.69
C HIS A 342 18.36 -29.57 -32.87
N TYR A 343 18.78 -28.71 -31.94
CA TYR A 343 18.48 -27.27 -31.93
C TYR A 343 19.68 -26.46 -31.45
N LYS A 344 19.70 -25.16 -31.75
CA LYS A 344 20.66 -24.24 -31.15
C LYS A 344 20.06 -23.61 -29.90
N VAL A 345 20.80 -23.66 -28.79
CA VAL A 345 20.38 -23.04 -27.52
C VAL A 345 20.74 -21.56 -27.53
N GLN A 346 19.74 -20.69 -27.34
CA GLN A 346 19.93 -19.30 -26.98
C GLN A 346 19.69 -19.10 -25.49
N LYS A 347 20.76 -18.70 -24.78
CA LYS A 347 20.71 -18.49 -23.34
C LYS A 347 19.89 -17.27 -22.95
N VAL A 348 19.12 -17.42 -21.88
CA VAL A 348 18.28 -16.37 -21.29
C VAL A 348 18.79 -16.02 -19.90
N THR A 349 18.67 -14.75 -19.49
CA THR A 349 19.09 -14.32 -18.14
C THR A 349 18.24 -14.97 -17.05
N GLY A 350 18.87 -15.44 -15.98
CA GLY A 350 18.21 -16.03 -14.81
C GLY A 350 17.82 -15.00 -13.75
N ASP A 351 17.00 -14.01 -14.09
CA ASP A 351 16.50 -12.96 -13.16
C ASP A 351 15.02 -13.21 -12.74
N GLY A 352 14.58 -14.46 -12.85
CA GLY A 352 13.21 -14.90 -12.59
C GLY A 352 12.23 -14.70 -13.74
N ARG A 353 12.65 -14.08 -14.86
CA ARG A 353 11.84 -13.94 -16.09
C ARG A 353 12.11 -15.02 -17.15
N CYS A 354 12.96 -15.99 -16.87
CA CYS A 354 13.51 -16.89 -17.89
C CYS A 354 12.42 -17.54 -18.78
N LEU A 355 11.34 -18.07 -18.21
CA LEU A 355 10.20 -18.64 -18.96
C LEU A 355 9.57 -17.60 -19.91
N PHE A 356 9.09 -16.49 -19.35
CA PHE A 356 8.40 -15.44 -20.12
C PHE A 356 9.32 -14.81 -21.18
N ARG A 357 10.59 -14.60 -20.85
CA ARG A 357 11.60 -14.04 -21.75
C ARG A 357 11.95 -15.00 -22.88
N ALA A 358 12.12 -16.30 -22.59
CA ALA A 358 12.34 -17.30 -23.62
C ALA A 358 11.15 -17.38 -24.58
N LEU A 359 9.92 -17.30 -24.06
CA LEU A 359 8.71 -17.27 -24.87
C LEU A 359 8.62 -16.02 -25.76
N ALA A 360 8.85 -14.83 -25.21
CA ALA A 360 8.87 -13.57 -25.95
C ALA A 360 9.91 -13.60 -27.09
N LYS A 361 11.15 -14.01 -26.80
CA LYS A 361 12.21 -14.18 -27.80
C LYS A 361 11.82 -15.19 -28.88
N GLY A 362 11.23 -16.32 -28.52
CA GLY A 362 10.80 -17.33 -29.48
C GLY A 362 9.69 -16.84 -30.41
N MET A 363 8.71 -16.10 -29.88
CA MET A 363 7.65 -15.50 -30.70
C MET A 363 8.21 -14.44 -31.66
N ALA A 364 9.15 -13.60 -31.20
CA ALA A 364 9.81 -12.61 -32.04
C ALA A 364 10.70 -13.27 -33.13
N PHE A 365 11.44 -14.31 -32.77
CA PHE A 365 12.25 -15.10 -33.69
C PHE A 365 11.40 -15.73 -34.81
N ASN A 366 10.24 -16.30 -34.47
CA ASN A 366 9.30 -16.85 -35.45
C ASN A 366 8.76 -15.82 -36.44
N LYS A 367 8.74 -14.54 -36.04
CA LYS A 367 8.35 -13.40 -36.88
C LYS A 367 9.54 -12.70 -37.55
N GLY A 368 10.78 -13.13 -37.31
CA GLY A 368 11.98 -12.47 -37.84
C GLY A 368 12.27 -11.09 -37.21
N ILE A 369 11.73 -10.82 -36.03
CA ILE A 369 11.91 -9.54 -35.32
C ILE A 369 13.06 -9.69 -34.32
N PRO A 370 14.14 -8.92 -34.43
CA PRO A 370 15.19 -8.90 -33.41
C PRO A 370 14.72 -8.12 -32.17
N LEU A 371 14.96 -8.65 -30.98
CA LEU A 371 14.68 -7.97 -29.71
C LEU A 371 15.99 -7.51 -29.04
N ARG A 372 15.98 -6.29 -28.50
CA ARG A 372 17.03 -5.77 -27.62
C ARG A 372 16.82 -6.27 -26.19
N PRO A 373 17.88 -6.33 -25.34
CA PRO A 373 17.74 -6.82 -23.96
C PRO A 373 16.68 -6.12 -23.10
N PHE A 374 16.43 -4.83 -23.34
CA PHE A 374 15.37 -4.08 -22.65
C PHE A 374 13.97 -4.49 -23.13
N GLU A 375 13.79 -4.74 -24.43
CA GLU A 375 12.52 -5.22 -25.01
C GLU A 375 12.22 -6.64 -24.53
N GLU A 376 13.23 -7.52 -24.54
CA GLU A 376 13.13 -8.87 -23.97
C GLU A 376 12.68 -8.87 -22.50
N LYS A 377 13.08 -7.85 -21.73
CA LYS A 377 12.66 -7.70 -20.33
C LYS A 377 11.22 -7.21 -20.23
N ASN A 378 10.84 -6.21 -21.00
CA ASN A 378 9.50 -5.63 -20.95
C ASN A 378 8.46 -6.62 -21.47
N ASP A 379 8.69 -7.25 -22.62
CA ASP A 379 7.79 -8.27 -23.19
C ASP A 379 7.59 -9.43 -22.22
N ALA A 380 8.64 -9.82 -21.47
CA ALA A 380 8.54 -10.85 -20.45
C ALA A 380 7.68 -10.41 -19.25
N ASP A 381 7.77 -9.15 -18.84
CA ASP A 381 6.94 -8.59 -17.78
C ASP A 381 5.48 -8.44 -18.26
N ASP A 382 5.25 -8.07 -19.51
CA ASP A 382 3.92 -7.97 -20.11
C ASP A 382 3.22 -9.35 -20.21
N LEU A 383 3.94 -10.38 -20.67
CA LEU A 383 3.40 -11.75 -20.69
C LEU A 383 3.03 -12.24 -19.29
N ARG A 384 3.87 -11.95 -18.29
CA ARG A 384 3.58 -12.27 -16.89
C ARG A 384 2.33 -11.54 -16.40
N MET A 385 2.21 -10.25 -16.70
CA MET A 385 1.05 -9.45 -16.29
C MET A 385 -0.23 -9.91 -16.99
N ALA A 386 -0.15 -10.37 -18.25
CA ALA A 386 -1.28 -10.95 -18.96
C ALA A 386 -1.79 -12.24 -18.29
N VAL A 387 -0.88 -13.12 -17.84
CA VAL A 387 -1.28 -14.31 -17.05
C VAL A 387 -1.96 -13.89 -15.75
N LYS A 388 -1.37 -12.93 -15.03
CA LYS A 388 -1.95 -12.41 -13.79
C LYS A 388 -3.35 -11.86 -14.03
N GLU A 389 -3.57 -11.09 -15.08
CA GLU A 389 -4.86 -10.46 -15.34
C GLU A 389 -5.96 -11.49 -15.59
N VAL A 390 -5.68 -12.46 -16.46
CA VAL A 390 -6.62 -13.51 -16.85
C VAL A 390 -6.91 -14.49 -15.71
N ILE A 391 -5.89 -14.85 -14.93
CA ILE A 391 -6.06 -15.79 -13.82
C ILE A 391 -6.54 -15.08 -12.55
N CYS A 392 -6.12 -13.86 -12.24
CA CYS A 392 -6.37 -13.25 -10.94
C CYS A 392 -7.49 -12.23 -10.94
N ASP A 393 -7.66 -11.44 -12.01
CA ASP A 393 -8.56 -10.29 -12.00
C ASP A 393 -9.90 -10.60 -12.68
N ASN A 394 -9.90 -11.43 -13.73
CA ASN A 394 -11.10 -11.71 -14.49
C ASN A 394 -11.71 -13.09 -14.14
N GLY A 395 -12.66 -13.10 -13.20
CA GLY A 395 -13.32 -14.35 -12.77
C GLY A 395 -14.11 -15.09 -13.85
N LYS A 396 -14.56 -14.40 -14.92
CA LYS A 396 -15.24 -15.03 -16.07
C LYS A 396 -14.22 -15.63 -17.04
N GLU A 397 -13.15 -14.92 -17.33
CA GLU A 397 -12.10 -15.35 -18.27
C GLU A 397 -11.23 -16.45 -17.68
N ARG A 398 -10.95 -16.42 -16.37
CA ARG A 398 -10.29 -17.50 -15.61
C ARG A 398 -10.88 -18.88 -15.90
N ARG A 399 -12.20 -18.98 -16.06
CA ARG A 399 -12.90 -20.24 -16.34
C ARG A 399 -12.50 -20.87 -17.67
N GLN A 400 -11.97 -20.09 -18.61
CA GLN A 400 -11.45 -20.59 -19.90
C GLN A 400 -10.08 -21.30 -19.76
N TYR A 401 -9.47 -21.18 -18.58
CA TYR A 401 -8.15 -21.72 -18.25
C TYR A 401 -8.25 -22.71 -17.09
N GLU A 402 -9.25 -23.59 -17.14
CA GLU A 402 -9.54 -24.57 -16.07
C GLU A 402 -8.34 -25.46 -15.75
N GLU A 403 -7.62 -25.95 -16.78
CA GLU A 403 -6.40 -26.75 -16.60
C GLU A 403 -5.33 -26.00 -15.79
N ALA A 404 -5.11 -24.71 -16.11
CA ALA A 404 -4.15 -23.88 -15.38
C ALA A 404 -4.62 -23.62 -13.94
N LEU A 405 -5.92 -23.40 -13.75
CA LEU A 405 -6.50 -23.18 -12.43
C LEU A 405 -6.36 -24.41 -11.54
N ILE A 406 -6.58 -25.61 -12.08
CA ILE A 406 -6.37 -26.88 -11.36
C ILE A 406 -4.90 -27.04 -11.00
N ALA A 407 -3.98 -26.83 -11.95
CA ALA A 407 -2.54 -26.92 -11.69
C ALA A 407 -2.08 -25.96 -10.58
N ILE A 408 -2.54 -24.70 -10.62
CA ILE A 408 -2.23 -23.70 -9.59
C ILE A 408 -2.77 -24.13 -8.23
N THR A 409 -4.05 -24.48 -8.16
CA THR A 409 -4.73 -24.78 -6.89
C THR A 409 -4.30 -26.10 -6.27
N ALA A 410 -3.72 -27.01 -7.06
CA ALA A 410 -3.08 -28.23 -6.57
C ALA A 410 -1.78 -27.94 -5.79
N GLU A 411 -1.05 -26.88 -6.15
CA GLU A 411 0.22 -26.53 -5.49
C GLU A 411 0.05 -25.51 -4.37
N GLU A 412 -0.79 -24.49 -4.59
CA GLU A 412 -0.99 -23.41 -3.63
C GLU A 412 -2.39 -22.76 -3.75
N PRO A 413 -2.91 -22.12 -2.70
CA PRO A 413 -4.14 -21.34 -2.81
C PRO A 413 -4.01 -20.26 -3.89
N LEU A 414 -5.06 -20.08 -4.71
CA LEU A 414 -5.07 -19.13 -5.84
C LEU A 414 -4.63 -17.71 -5.44
N GLU A 415 -5.02 -17.26 -4.25
CA GLU A 415 -4.62 -15.95 -3.70
C GLU A 415 -3.11 -15.83 -3.48
N ARG A 416 -2.44 -16.93 -3.10
CA ARG A 416 -0.98 -16.96 -2.92
C ARG A 416 -0.27 -16.91 -4.26
N TYR A 417 -0.74 -17.69 -5.23
CA TYR A 417 -0.27 -17.62 -6.62
C TYR A 417 -0.41 -16.19 -7.18
N CYS A 418 -1.58 -15.58 -7.04
CA CYS A 418 -1.88 -14.24 -7.56
C CYS A 418 -1.07 -13.10 -6.93
N ARG A 419 -0.52 -13.31 -5.73
CA ARG A 419 0.45 -12.38 -5.12
C ARG A 419 1.86 -12.60 -5.65
N ARG A 420 2.28 -13.85 -5.84
CA ARG A 420 3.63 -14.21 -6.29
C ARG A 420 3.86 -13.87 -7.76
N ILE A 421 2.91 -14.18 -8.64
CA ILE A 421 3.01 -13.95 -10.09
C ILE A 421 3.31 -12.49 -10.47
N ARG A 422 3.02 -11.52 -9.58
CA ARG A 422 3.32 -10.09 -9.76
C ARG A 422 4.81 -9.76 -9.62
N THR A 423 5.55 -10.59 -8.90
CA THR A 423 6.93 -10.32 -8.55
C THR A 423 7.86 -10.92 -9.61
N PRO A 424 8.89 -10.19 -10.06
CA PRO A 424 9.81 -10.76 -11.04
C PRO A 424 10.61 -11.98 -10.57
N ASN A 425 10.69 -12.16 -9.26
CA ASN A 425 11.36 -13.29 -8.62
C ASN A 425 10.51 -14.57 -8.64
N PHE A 426 9.24 -14.49 -9.07
CA PHE A 426 8.42 -15.67 -9.32
C PHE A 426 8.80 -16.31 -10.66
N TRP A 427 9.22 -17.56 -10.57
CA TRP A 427 9.59 -18.38 -11.71
C TRP A 427 8.33 -19.05 -12.26
N GLY A 428 8.05 -18.81 -13.54
CA GLY A 428 6.91 -19.43 -14.20
C GLY A 428 7.15 -20.91 -14.53
N GLY A 429 6.07 -21.65 -14.72
CA GLY A 429 6.08 -23.07 -15.03
C GLY A 429 4.88 -23.49 -15.88
N GLU A 430 4.37 -24.69 -15.61
CA GLU A 430 3.30 -25.34 -16.37
C GLU A 430 2.00 -24.51 -16.40
N SER A 431 1.56 -23.97 -15.26
CA SER A 431 0.36 -23.14 -15.17
C SER A 431 0.41 -21.93 -16.09
N GLU A 432 1.56 -21.25 -16.19
CA GLU A 432 1.72 -20.08 -17.05
C GLU A 432 1.74 -20.49 -18.53
N LEU A 433 2.33 -21.63 -18.88
CA LEU A 433 2.37 -22.13 -20.26
C LEU A 433 0.98 -22.52 -20.78
N LEU A 434 0.14 -23.11 -19.92
CA LEU A 434 -1.27 -23.39 -20.23
C LEU A 434 -2.05 -22.11 -20.54
N VAL A 435 -1.78 -21.03 -19.82
CA VAL A 435 -2.42 -19.74 -20.05
C VAL A 435 -1.88 -19.05 -21.30
N LEU A 436 -0.56 -18.96 -21.44
CA LEU A 436 0.11 -18.22 -22.50
C LEU A 436 -0.08 -18.87 -23.88
N SER A 437 -0.09 -20.19 -23.98
CA SER A 437 -0.35 -20.89 -25.25
C SER A 437 -1.73 -20.50 -25.83
N LYS A 438 -2.76 -20.46 -24.97
CA LYS A 438 -4.13 -20.05 -25.32
C LYS A 438 -4.23 -18.54 -25.56
N LEU A 439 -3.67 -17.69 -24.69
CA LEU A 439 -3.69 -16.23 -24.84
C LEU A 439 -3.01 -15.76 -26.13
N CYS A 440 -1.81 -16.28 -26.41
CA CYS A 440 -1.04 -15.89 -27.59
C CYS A 440 -1.44 -16.66 -28.85
N LYS A 441 -2.34 -17.66 -28.73
CA LYS A 441 -2.70 -18.63 -29.77
C LYS A 441 -1.43 -19.18 -30.43
N GLN A 442 -0.52 -19.69 -29.62
CA GLN A 442 0.85 -20.00 -29.98
C GLN A 442 1.21 -21.39 -29.46
N PRO A 443 1.52 -22.38 -30.33
CA PRO A 443 2.02 -23.67 -29.87
C PRO A 443 3.38 -23.51 -29.15
N ILE A 444 3.51 -24.14 -27.98
CA ILE A 444 4.74 -24.14 -27.17
C ILE A 444 5.14 -25.58 -26.87
N ILE A 445 6.41 -25.93 -27.11
CA ILE A 445 6.95 -27.26 -26.83
C ILE A 445 8.11 -27.10 -25.84
N VAL A 446 8.07 -27.84 -24.73
CA VAL A 446 9.13 -27.85 -23.72
C VAL A 446 10.00 -29.08 -23.92
N TYR A 447 11.31 -28.89 -23.96
CA TYR A 447 12.33 -29.91 -24.14
C TYR A 447 13.23 -30.00 -22.91
N ILE A 448 13.84 -31.16 -22.72
CA ILE A 448 14.98 -31.37 -21.82
C ILE A 448 16.17 -31.94 -22.62
N PRO A 449 17.42 -31.77 -22.15
CA PRO A 449 18.56 -32.45 -22.76
C PRO A 449 18.43 -33.98 -22.68
N GLU A 450 18.79 -34.72 -23.73
CA GLU A 450 18.68 -36.19 -23.74
C GLU A 450 19.44 -36.86 -22.59
N HIS A 451 20.59 -36.30 -22.20
CA HIS A 451 21.41 -36.83 -21.10
C HIS A 451 20.75 -36.74 -19.72
N GLU A 452 19.78 -35.84 -19.50
CA GLU A 452 19.02 -35.77 -18.25
C GLU A 452 17.96 -36.90 -18.16
N HIS A 453 17.55 -37.46 -19.30
CA HIS A 453 16.56 -38.55 -19.36
C HIS A 453 17.20 -39.94 -19.52
N ARG A 454 18.31 -40.02 -20.26
CA ARG A 454 19.11 -41.24 -20.45
C ARG A 454 20.50 -41.04 -19.83
N MET A 455 20.66 -41.51 -18.60
CA MET A 455 21.97 -41.58 -17.92
C MET A 455 23.01 -42.22 -18.85
N GLY A 456 24.03 -41.45 -19.25
CA GLY A 456 25.14 -41.92 -20.09
C GLY A 456 25.14 -41.46 -21.55
N SER A 457 24.12 -40.72 -22.02
CA SER A 457 24.16 -40.12 -23.36
C SER A 457 25.08 -38.87 -23.39
N ARG A 458 26.07 -38.84 -24.29
CA ARG A 458 26.88 -37.66 -24.62
C ARG A 458 26.26 -36.78 -25.71
N SER A 459 25.04 -37.08 -26.13
CA SER A 459 24.38 -36.40 -27.25
C SER A 459 23.93 -34.98 -26.86
N SER A 460 24.10 -34.03 -27.79
CA SER A 460 23.60 -32.65 -27.71
C SER A 460 22.15 -32.49 -28.18
N SER A 461 21.43 -33.60 -28.28
CA SER A 461 20.03 -33.67 -28.67
C SER A 461 19.08 -33.36 -27.51
N PHE A 462 17.86 -33.00 -27.88
CA PHE A 462 16.79 -32.60 -26.98
C PHE A 462 15.57 -33.50 -27.16
N ILE A 463 14.89 -33.81 -26.06
CA ILE A 463 13.67 -34.64 -26.05
C ILE A 463 12.50 -33.75 -25.62
N PRO A 464 11.40 -33.70 -26.39
CA PRO A 464 10.22 -32.96 -25.99
C PRO A 464 9.48 -33.69 -24.85
N ILE A 465 9.09 -32.96 -23.82
CA ILE A 465 8.45 -33.51 -22.62
C ILE A 465 7.01 -33.03 -22.41
N ALA A 466 6.67 -31.88 -22.98
CA ALA A 466 5.32 -31.33 -22.90
C ALA A 466 5.05 -30.45 -24.13
N GLU A 467 3.80 -30.49 -24.59
CA GLU A 467 3.31 -29.63 -25.66
C GLU A 467 2.04 -28.92 -25.18
N TYR A 468 1.99 -27.60 -25.37
CA TYR A 468 0.88 -26.73 -24.99
C TYR A 468 0.33 -26.03 -26.24
N GLY A 469 -0.99 -25.94 -26.36
CA GLY A 469 -1.65 -25.29 -27.48
C GLY A 469 -1.52 -26.06 -28.81
N ALA A 470 -1.54 -27.39 -28.76
CA ALA A 470 -1.44 -28.26 -29.94
C ALA A 470 -2.54 -27.97 -30.97
N GLU A 471 -3.72 -27.55 -30.51
CA GLU A 471 -4.86 -27.13 -31.33
C GLU A 471 -4.54 -25.95 -32.25
N PHE A 472 -3.55 -25.12 -31.91
CA PHE A 472 -3.14 -23.99 -32.75
C PHE A 472 -2.17 -24.38 -33.88
N LYS A 473 -1.82 -25.66 -34.02
CA LYS A 473 -1.07 -26.17 -35.17
C LYS A 473 -1.94 -26.29 -36.45
N GLY A 474 -3.26 -26.45 -36.30
CA GLY A 474 -4.20 -26.80 -37.39
C GLY A 474 -4.85 -25.61 -38.10
N GLY A 475 -4.07 -24.74 -38.75
CA GLY A 475 -4.54 -23.58 -39.54
C GLY A 475 -3.40 -22.96 -40.36
N LYS A 476 -3.44 -21.66 -40.72
CA LYS A 476 -2.22 -20.92 -41.17
C LYS A 476 -1.19 -21.02 -40.03
N PRO A 477 -0.18 -21.91 -40.11
CA PRO A 477 0.43 -22.43 -38.90
C PRO A 477 1.43 -21.43 -38.34
N LYS A 478 1.21 -20.96 -37.10
CA LYS A 478 2.27 -20.27 -36.37
C LYS A 478 3.33 -21.30 -36.01
N LYS A 479 4.59 -21.01 -36.37
CA LYS A 479 5.74 -21.84 -35.98
C LYS A 479 5.74 -22.03 -34.45
N PRO A 480 5.94 -23.24 -33.92
CA PRO A 480 5.96 -23.47 -32.48
C PRO A 480 7.14 -22.73 -31.83
N VAL A 481 6.96 -22.29 -30.58
CA VAL A 481 8.07 -21.82 -29.75
C VAL A 481 8.61 -23.00 -28.96
N ARG A 482 9.93 -23.22 -29.00
CA ARG A 482 10.58 -24.35 -28.36
C ARG A 482 11.39 -23.87 -27.17
N LEU A 483 11.04 -24.33 -25.98
CA LEU A 483 11.69 -23.94 -24.73
C LEU A 483 12.55 -25.10 -24.23
N LEU A 484 13.77 -24.81 -23.76
CA LEU A 484 14.62 -25.77 -23.08
C LEU A 484 14.49 -25.57 -21.57
N TYR A 485 13.94 -26.56 -20.89
CA TYR A 485 13.93 -26.60 -19.43
C TYR A 485 15.23 -27.23 -18.92
N SER A 486 15.91 -26.52 -18.03
CA SER A 486 17.06 -27.04 -17.27
C SER A 486 16.58 -27.35 -15.85
N GLY A 487 17.00 -28.49 -15.26
CA GLY A 487 16.56 -28.99 -13.94
C GLY A 487 16.77 -28.10 -12.70
N ARG A 488 17.07 -26.81 -12.88
CA ARG A 488 17.14 -25.75 -11.85
C ARG A 488 16.04 -24.69 -12.03
N ASN A 489 14.87 -25.06 -12.55
CA ASN A 489 13.75 -24.14 -12.84
C ASN A 489 14.14 -22.98 -13.78
N HIS A 490 14.98 -23.25 -14.78
CA HIS A 490 15.43 -22.26 -15.75
C HIS A 490 15.01 -22.64 -17.15
N TYR A 491 14.58 -21.66 -17.93
CA TYR A 491 14.17 -21.84 -19.32
C TYR A 491 15.09 -21.05 -20.26
N ASP A 492 15.57 -21.73 -21.30
CA ASP A 492 16.28 -21.15 -22.43
C ASP A 492 15.43 -21.31 -23.71
N LEU A 493 15.80 -20.61 -24.79
CA LEU A 493 15.13 -20.73 -26.09
C LEU A 493 15.88 -21.73 -26.98
N LEU A 494 15.14 -22.60 -27.66
CA LEU A 494 15.63 -23.43 -28.75
C LEU A 494 15.21 -22.84 -30.09
N VAL A 495 16.17 -22.63 -30.99
CA VAL A 495 15.94 -22.13 -32.36
C VAL A 495 16.41 -23.10 -33.43
#